data_AF-A0A9E1P339-F1
#
_entry.id   AF-A0A9E1P339-F1
#
_cell.length_a   1.000
_cell.length_b   1.000
_cell.length_c   1.000
_cell.angle_alpha   90.00
_cell.angle_beta   90.00
_cell.angle_gamma   90.00
#
_symmetry.space_group_name_H-M   'P 1'
#
loop_
_entity.id
_entity.type
_entity.pdbx_description
1 polymer ?
#
loop_
_entity_poly.entity_id
_entity_poly.type
_entity_poly.pdbx_seq_one_letter_code
_entity_poly.pdbx_strand_id
1 'polypeptide(L)'
;MADSISWLGIVTAVILPWLLGFVWVHFLLNRSGRCNLFIAAGQGYLAGLFIITLIIRGWDKLGLPLHFWGIAAFTGGLCIIGFVAIRRRAPVSGVAPISNPLQWWQIAVTALLLLLIVIRFTTLGQELVLRPLFPWDAWMNWAPKAIVWYHHQELVPFVSPDVWPNVKGSSLSYVDGTSGGWNYPAGVPLIQLWIMLGLGASDHTLIYLPWLLVTPALGLALYGHLRLHGVSIPLAVFGCYALLNLPYVNVHIALAGYADIWVMAAFGCSVFALHTWNELRHWPYAALALVMAFMCTHLKVPGLIMGAIVVLIFLSTLITPSRKATLLLASVGGMGAIYILLVGIDVVVPVLGQIVLSSNTIILPYIGHYVLEYHPIHSAVLNTLFGLLNWNLLWYLLVALLVVKAGRGHITRAPSPELLALTGTLLFLFLVYYFTPRYVWAVDYSQLSRALLYAIPVIVFYVCRSSTSRNKATK
;
A
#
# COMPACT_ATOMS: atom_id res chain seq x y z
N MET A 1 30.91 19.48 -12.06
CA MET A 1 29.96 20.59 -12.28
C MET A 1 28.81 20.34 -11.34
N ALA A 2 28.50 21.27 -10.44
CA ALA A 2 27.28 21.13 -9.64
C ALA A 2 26.12 21.42 -10.60
N ASP A 3 25.51 20.37 -11.14
CA ASP A 3 24.40 20.51 -12.06
C ASP A 3 23.30 21.30 -11.34
N SER A 4 22.92 22.43 -11.92
CA SER A 4 21.90 23.29 -11.35
C SER A 4 20.59 22.52 -11.28
N ILE A 5 20.07 22.34 -10.07
CA ILE A 5 18.80 21.68 -9.80
C ILE A 5 17.68 22.33 -10.65
N SER A 6 16.85 21.51 -11.30
CA SER A 6 15.68 21.97 -12.04
C SER A 6 14.47 22.13 -11.12
N TRP A 7 14.26 23.36 -10.61
CA TRP A 7 13.09 23.69 -9.77
C TRP A 7 11.75 23.46 -10.48
N LEU A 8 11.68 23.79 -11.78
CA LEU A 8 10.47 23.52 -12.57
C LEU A 8 10.25 22.01 -12.73
N GLY A 9 11.32 21.25 -12.97
CA GLY A 9 11.23 19.81 -13.16
C GLY A 9 10.81 19.07 -11.90
N ILE A 10 11.31 19.44 -10.72
CA ILE A 10 10.85 18.84 -9.44
C ILE A 10 9.39 19.20 -9.13
N VAL A 11 8.97 20.45 -9.30
CA VAL A 11 7.56 20.85 -9.10
C VAL A 11 6.65 20.04 -10.03
N THR A 12 7.05 19.90 -11.30
CA THR A 12 6.32 19.07 -12.28
C THR A 12 6.29 17.60 -11.85
N ALA A 13 7.42 17.04 -11.43
CA ALA A 13 7.52 15.63 -11.02
C ALA A 13 6.67 15.33 -9.78
N VAL A 14 6.51 16.29 -8.87
CA VAL A 14 5.67 16.15 -7.67
C VAL A 14 4.17 16.29 -7.99
N ILE A 15 3.80 17.28 -8.81
CA ILE A 15 2.38 17.61 -9.06
C ILE A 15 1.76 16.67 -10.10
N LEU A 16 2.51 16.29 -11.13
CA LEU A 16 1.99 15.55 -12.27
C LEU A 16 1.39 14.18 -11.91
N PRO A 17 1.99 13.35 -11.03
CA PRO A 17 1.35 12.13 -10.55
C PRO A 17 -0.02 12.41 -9.90
N TRP A 18 -0.10 13.47 -9.10
CA TRP A 18 -1.35 13.85 -8.44
C TRP A 18 -2.43 14.25 -9.45
N LEU A 19 -2.09 15.10 -10.43
CA LEU A 19 -3.03 15.51 -11.48
C LEU A 19 -3.50 14.32 -12.32
N LEU A 20 -2.55 13.49 -12.77
CA LEU A 20 -2.84 12.33 -13.61
C LEU A 20 -3.83 11.40 -12.92
N GLY A 21 -3.49 10.94 -11.72
CA GLY A 21 -4.35 9.99 -11.03
C GLY A 21 -5.62 10.64 -10.48
N PHE A 22 -5.60 11.91 -10.05
CA PHE A 22 -6.84 12.61 -9.65
C PHE A 22 -7.85 12.63 -10.78
N VAL A 23 -7.44 13.03 -11.99
CA VAL A 23 -8.31 13.10 -13.16
C VAL A 23 -8.88 11.73 -13.49
N TRP A 24 -8.06 10.68 -13.56
CA TRP A 24 -8.54 9.34 -13.94
C TRP A 24 -9.36 8.66 -12.85
N VAL A 25 -9.00 8.80 -11.57
CA VAL A 25 -9.81 8.30 -10.44
C VAL A 25 -11.12 9.07 -10.35
N HIS A 26 -11.11 10.40 -10.49
CA HIS A 26 -12.33 11.20 -10.53
C HIS A 26 -13.23 10.77 -11.70
N PHE A 27 -12.67 10.62 -12.90
CA PHE A 27 -13.40 10.14 -14.07
C PHE A 27 -14.04 8.76 -13.86
N LEU A 28 -13.31 7.85 -13.20
CA LEU A 28 -13.80 6.51 -12.85
C LEU A 28 -14.94 6.60 -11.83
N LEU A 29 -14.72 7.30 -10.71
CA LEU A 29 -15.67 7.37 -9.60
C LEU A 29 -16.89 8.22 -9.90
N ASN A 30 -16.80 9.22 -10.79
CA ASN A 30 -17.96 10.03 -11.18
C ASN A 30 -19.07 9.18 -11.83
N ARG A 31 -18.74 8.02 -12.41
CA ARG A 31 -19.73 7.04 -12.90
C ARG A 31 -20.64 6.48 -11.81
N SER A 32 -20.22 6.56 -10.55
CA SER A 32 -20.94 5.99 -9.42
C SER A 32 -22.00 6.93 -8.82
N GLY A 33 -22.04 8.20 -9.24
CA GLY A 33 -22.86 9.25 -8.59
C GLY A 33 -22.48 9.54 -7.13
N ARG A 34 -21.42 8.89 -6.62
CA ARG A 34 -20.92 9.00 -5.25
C ARG A 34 -19.42 9.24 -5.26
N CYS A 35 -19.00 10.26 -6.00
CA CYS A 35 -17.60 10.67 -6.07
C CYS A 35 -17.26 11.56 -4.86
N ASN A 36 -16.12 11.29 -4.23
CA ASN A 36 -15.58 12.10 -3.15
C ASN A 36 -14.21 12.65 -3.57
N LEU A 37 -14.04 13.98 -3.55
CA LEU A 37 -12.80 14.65 -3.95
C LEU A 37 -11.60 14.21 -3.12
N PHE A 38 -11.80 13.88 -1.84
CA PHE A 38 -10.74 13.38 -0.96
C PHE A 38 -10.29 11.96 -1.36
N ILE A 39 -11.21 11.10 -1.83
CA ILE A 39 -10.86 9.79 -2.39
C ILE A 39 -10.09 9.99 -3.70
N ALA A 40 -10.58 10.86 -4.58
CA ALA A 40 -9.93 11.16 -5.85
C ALA A 40 -8.53 11.75 -5.66
N ALA A 41 -8.32 12.64 -4.68
CA ALA A 41 -7.02 13.20 -4.37
C ALA A 41 -6.08 12.16 -3.73
N GLY A 42 -6.55 11.45 -2.70
CA GLY A 42 -5.74 10.49 -1.97
C GLY A 42 -5.34 9.27 -2.80
N GLN A 43 -6.33 8.57 -3.37
CA GLN A 43 -6.05 7.41 -4.22
C GLN A 43 -5.52 7.83 -5.60
N GLY A 44 -5.82 9.04 -6.05
CA GLY A 44 -5.28 9.61 -7.28
C GLY A 44 -3.76 9.73 -7.24
N TYR A 45 -3.17 10.23 -6.16
CA TYR A 45 -1.71 10.29 -6.05
C TYR A 45 -1.04 8.92 -6.25
N LEU A 46 -1.55 7.88 -5.57
CA LEU A 46 -1.04 6.51 -5.71
C LEU A 46 -1.25 5.96 -7.13
N ALA A 47 -2.45 6.12 -7.70
CA ALA A 47 -2.76 5.67 -9.05
C ALA A 47 -1.88 6.36 -10.09
N GLY A 48 -1.68 7.66 -9.96
CA GLY A 48 -0.88 8.45 -10.89
C GLY A 48 0.60 8.09 -10.84
N LEU A 49 1.17 7.91 -9.64
CA LEU A 49 2.53 7.38 -9.50
C LEU A 49 2.64 6.00 -10.13
N PHE A 50 1.68 5.11 -9.87
CA PHE A 50 1.69 3.77 -10.44
C PHE A 50 1.65 3.81 -11.97
N ILE A 51 0.75 4.61 -12.57
CA ILE A 51 0.70 4.83 -14.02
C ILE A 51 2.04 5.36 -14.54
N ILE A 52 2.67 6.33 -13.87
CA ILE A 52 3.99 6.85 -14.27
C ILE A 52 5.04 5.74 -14.25
N THR A 53 5.07 4.87 -13.24
CA THR A 53 6.02 3.74 -13.24
C THR A 53 5.79 2.78 -14.41
N LEU A 54 4.53 2.58 -14.85
CA LEU A 54 4.21 1.78 -16.03
C LEU A 54 4.62 2.49 -17.32
N ILE A 55 4.44 3.81 -17.40
CA ILE A 55 4.87 4.63 -18.54
C ILE A 55 6.39 4.56 -18.68
N ILE A 56 7.16 4.72 -17.60
CA ILE A 56 8.63 4.64 -17.65
C ILE A 56 9.09 3.29 -18.20
N ARG A 57 8.50 2.18 -17.73
CA ARG A 57 8.80 0.83 -18.25
C ARG A 57 8.42 0.68 -19.72
N GLY A 58 7.28 1.23 -20.13
CA GLY A 58 6.83 1.22 -21.52
C GLY A 58 7.74 2.05 -22.42
N TRP A 59 8.19 3.21 -21.93
CA TRP A 59 9.10 4.12 -22.61
C TRP A 59 10.45 3.48 -22.89
N ASP A 60 11.03 2.86 -21.86
CA ASP A 60 12.28 2.10 -21.95
C ASP A 60 12.17 0.90 -22.91
N LYS A 61 11.06 0.15 -22.85
CA LYS A 61 10.79 -0.98 -23.76
C LYS A 61 10.70 -0.56 -25.24
N LEU A 62 10.36 0.71 -25.51
CA LEU A 62 10.38 1.28 -26.87
C LEU A 62 11.79 1.69 -27.32
N GLY A 63 12.83 1.49 -26.49
CA GLY A 63 14.20 1.89 -26.76
C GLY A 63 14.42 3.41 -26.65
N LEU A 64 13.51 4.13 -26.01
CA LEU A 64 13.61 5.57 -25.84
C LEU A 64 14.42 5.89 -24.57
N PRO A 65 15.38 6.84 -24.62
CA PRO A 65 16.11 7.25 -23.42
C PRO A 65 15.15 7.85 -22.39
N LEU A 66 15.44 7.64 -21.11
CA LEU A 66 14.62 8.06 -19.97
C LEU A 66 14.64 9.57 -19.70
N HIS A 67 14.33 10.37 -20.72
CA HIS A 67 14.30 11.83 -20.63
C HIS A 67 13.02 12.34 -19.95
N PHE A 68 13.19 13.11 -18.86
CA PHE A 68 12.09 13.61 -18.04
C PHE A 68 10.99 14.32 -18.84
N TRP A 69 11.35 15.32 -19.64
CA TRP A 69 10.34 16.15 -20.33
C TRP A 69 9.55 15.38 -21.38
N GLY A 70 10.14 14.32 -21.98
CA GLY A 70 9.42 13.46 -22.92
C GLY A 70 8.32 12.68 -22.22
N ILE A 71 8.67 12.04 -21.10
CA ILE A 71 7.73 11.28 -20.27
C ILE A 71 6.68 12.22 -19.62
N ALA A 72 7.10 13.40 -19.15
CA ALA A 72 6.23 14.41 -18.55
C ALA A 72 5.23 14.97 -19.57
N ALA A 73 5.66 15.27 -20.81
CA ALA A 73 4.77 15.74 -21.87
C ALA A 73 3.72 14.67 -22.25
N PHE A 74 4.15 13.42 -22.40
CA PHE A 74 3.23 12.29 -22.65
C PHE A 74 2.20 12.16 -21.53
N THR A 75 2.65 12.20 -20.28
CA THR A 75 1.80 12.13 -19.09
C THR A 75 0.85 13.33 -18.99
N GLY A 76 1.34 14.54 -19.31
CA GLY A 76 0.52 15.75 -19.40
C GLY A 76 -0.58 15.64 -20.45
N GLY A 77 -0.29 15.02 -21.60
CA GLY A 77 -1.28 14.66 -22.61
C GLY A 77 -2.39 13.76 -22.06
N LEU A 78 -2.04 12.74 -21.27
CA LEU A 78 -3.02 11.88 -20.60
C LEU A 78 -3.87 12.64 -19.58
N CYS A 79 -3.31 13.62 -18.86
CA CYS A 79 -4.07 14.51 -17.97
C CYS A 79 -5.10 15.34 -18.76
N ILE A 80 -4.70 15.92 -19.90
CA ILE A 80 -5.60 16.70 -20.76
C ILE A 80 -6.72 15.82 -21.31
N ILE A 81 -6.38 14.62 -21.82
CA ILE A 81 -7.37 13.65 -22.32
C ILE A 81 -8.38 13.30 -21.23
N GLY A 82 -7.90 12.95 -20.04
CA GLY A 82 -8.77 12.61 -18.92
C GLY A 82 -9.66 13.79 -18.51
N PHE A 83 -9.12 15.02 -18.50
CA PHE A 83 -9.89 16.22 -18.18
C PHE A 83 -10.99 16.50 -19.21
N VAL A 84 -10.67 16.40 -20.49
CA VAL A 84 -11.66 16.50 -21.58
C VAL A 84 -12.73 15.41 -21.44
N ALA A 85 -12.33 14.18 -21.09
CA ALA A 85 -13.26 13.08 -20.87
C ALA A 85 -14.19 13.30 -19.67
N ILE A 86 -13.73 13.97 -18.60
CA ILE A 86 -14.59 14.42 -17.50
C ILE A 86 -15.60 15.46 -17.98
N ARG A 87 -15.14 16.51 -18.69
CA ARG A 87 -16.00 17.61 -19.14
C ARG A 87 -17.07 17.17 -20.15
N ARG A 88 -16.78 16.18 -20.98
CA ARG A 88 -17.75 15.64 -21.97
C ARG A 88 -18.84 14.78 -21.35
N ARG A 89 -18.77 14.47 -20.05
CA ARG A 89 -19.79 13.68 -19.37
C ARG A 89 -20.85 14.57 -18.78
N ALA A 90 -22.10 14.14 -18.94
CA ALA A 90 -23.20 14.69 -18.18
C ALA A 90 -22.90 14.52 -16.68
N PRO A 91 -23.08 15.57 -15.85
CA PRO A 91 -22.95 15.44 -14.41
C PRO A 91 -23.97 14.41 -13.93
N VAL A 92 -23.49 13.36 -13.25
CA VAL A 92 -24.37 12.43 -12.55
C VAL A 92 -24.84 13.13 -11.30
N SER A 93 -26.16 13.25 -11.09
CA SER A 93 -26.74 13.83 -9.88
C SER A 93 -26.18 13.12 -8.65
N GLY A 94 -25.31 13.81 -7.92
CA GLY A 94 -24.72 13.30 -6.71
C GLY A 94 -25.70 13.40 -5.54
N VAL A 95 -25.70 12.40 -4.66
CA VAL A 95 -26.35 12.55 -3.36
C VAL A 95 -25.42 13.38 -2.49
N ALA A 96 -25.82 14.61 -2.18
CA ALA A 96 -25.06 15.45 -1.25
C ALA A 96 -25.00 14.73 0.11
N PRO A 97 -23.81 14.59 0.72
CA PRO A 97 -23.72 14.02 2.05
C PRO A 97 -24.47 14.93 3.03
N ILE A 98 -25.49 14.40 3.69
CA ILE A 98 -26.18 15.10 4.78
C ILE A 98 -25.19 15.16 5.95
N SER A 99 -24.56 16.31 6.16
CA SER A 99 -23.79 16.59 7.37
C SER A 99 -24.58 17.54 8.25
N ASN A 100 -24.89 17.09 9.47
CA ASN A 100 -25.38 17.99 10.51
C ASN A 100 -24.33 19.09 10.74
N PRO A 101 -24.76 20.33 11.04
CA PRO A 101 -23.82 21.39 11.40
C PRO A 101 -22.98 20.96 12.60
N LEU A 102 -21.69 21.27 12.55
CA LEU A 102 -20.77 20.94 13.62
C LEU A 102 -21.02 21.84 14.84
N GLN A 103 -20.99 21.25 16.02
CA GLN A 103 -20.97 22.01 17.27
C GLN A 103 -19.60 22.69 17.43
N TRP A 104 -19.53 23.82 18.15
CA TRP A 104 -18.29 24.59 18.31
C TRP A 104 -17.12 23.75 18.86
N TRP A 105 -17.38 22.84 19.81
CA TRP A 105 -16.33 21.97 20.36
C TRP A 105 -15.83 20.95 19.32
N GLN A 106 -16.71 20.49 18.42
CA GLN A 106 -16.34 19.60 17.32
C GLN A 106 -15.42 20.32 16.33
N ILE A 107 -15.70 21.61 16.06
CA ILE A 107 -14.85 22.47 15.26
C ILE A 107 -13.48 22.64 15.94
N ALA A 108 -13.47 22.98 17.22
CA ALA A 108 -12.22 23.18 17.98
C ALA A 108 -11.35 21.92 18.00
N VAL A 109 -11.93 20.75 18.29
CA VAL A 109 -11.20 19.46 18.28
C VAL A 109 -10.72 19.14 16.87
N THR A 110 -11.55 19.33 15.85
CA THR A 110 -11.17 19.09 14.45
C THR A 110 -10.00 19.98 14.03
N ALA A 111 -10.07 21.28 14.33
CA ALA A 111 -9.03 22.24 14.03
C ALA A 111 -7.72 21.91 14.75
N LEU A 112 -7.79 21.55 16.04
CA LEU A 112 -6.62 21.14 16.81
C LEU A 112 -5.94 19.91 16.21
N LEU A 113 -6.69 18.87 15.85
CA LEU A 113 -6.13 17.65 15.26
C LEU A 113 -5.47 17.92 13.90
N LEU A 114 -6.09 18.76 13.07
CA LEU A 114 -5.51 19.19 11.80
C LEU A 114 -4.23 20.01 12.01
N LEU A 115 -4.23 20.94 12.97
CA LEU A 115 -3.04 21.72 13.33
C LEU A 115 -1.89 20.80 13.76
N LEU A 116 -2.16 19.80 14.59
CA LEU A 116 -1.15 18.83 15.03
C LEU A 116 -0.60 18.00 13.86
N ILE A 117 -1.45 17.60 12.90
CA ILE A 117 -0.99 16.94 11.66
C ILE A 117 -0.06 17.89 10.89
N VAL A 118 -0.45 19.13 10.69
CA VAL A 118 0.36 20.13 9.94
C VAL A 118 1.71 20.36 10.62
N ILE A 119 1.72 20.56 11.94
CA ILE A 119 2.96 20.72 12.72
C ILE A 119 3.85 19.48 12.53
N ARG A 120 3.29 18.27 12.71
CA ARG A 120 4.06 17.04 12.56
C ARG A 120 4.65 16.88 11.16
N PHE A 121 3.87 17.13 10.12
CA PHE A 121 4.33 17.02 8.73
C PHE A 121 5.33 18.11 8.35
N THR A 122 5.26 19.28 8.97
CA THR A 122 6.31 20.30 8.85
C THR A 122 7.62 19.78 9.43
N THR A 123 7.61 19.20 10.63
CA THR A 123 8.83 18.63 11.23
C THR A 123 9.37 17.42 10.45
N LEU A 124 8.51 16.59 9.87
CA LEU A 124 8.93 15.47 9.02
C LEU A 124 9.49 15.94 7.68
N GLY A 125 8.93 17.01 7.11
CA GLY A 125 9.47 17.65 5.92
C GLY A 125 10.86 18.22 6.17
N GLN A 126 11.07 18.89 7.31
CA GLN A 126 12.39 19.36 7.74
C GLN A 126 13.36 18.18 7.86
N GLU A 127 12.97 17.12 8.57
CA GLU A 127 13.80 15.93 8.74
C GLU A 127 14.20 15.32 7.39
N LEU A 128 13.25 15.16 6.47
CA LEU A 128 13.48 14.59 5.14
C LEU A 128 14.42 15.44 4.30
N VAL A 129 14.28 16.77 4.34
CA VAL A 129 15.13 17.69 3.56
C VAL A 129 16.55 17.74 4.12
N LEU A 130 16.70 17.66 5.44
CA LEU A 130 17.99 17.82 6.12
C LEU A 130 18.78 16.50 6.25
N ARG A 131 18.11 15.35 6.29
CA ARG A 131 18.75 14.04 6.47
C ARG A 131 19.17 13.45 5.11
N PRO A 132 20.47 13.18 4.89
CA PRO A 132 20.92 12.37 3.76
C PRO A 132 20.35 10.95 3.81
N LEU A 133 20.36 10.23 2.69
CA LEU A 133 19.91 8.85 2.63
C LEU A 133 20.55 8.01 3.74
N PHE A 134 19.73 7.47 4.62
CA PHE A 134 20.21 6.67 5.74
C PHE A 134 20.72 5.31 5.21
N PRO A 135 21.94 4.87 5.57
CA PRO A 135 22.58 3.67 5.03
C PRO A 135 22.00 2.39 5.66
N TRP A 136 20.73 2.12 5.36
CA TRP A 136 19.98 0.96 5.81
C TRP A 136 19.18 0.38 4.63
N ASP A 137 17.89 0.09 4.82
CA ASP A 137 17.07 -0.66 3.86
C ASP A 137 17.00 -0.01 2.48
N ALA A 138 16.78 1.30 2.44
CA ALA A 138 16.69 2.06 1.20
C ALA A 138 17.99 2.11 0.42
N TRP A 139 19.09 2.32 1.14
CA TRP A 139 20.42 2.36 0.56
C TRP A 139 20.83 1.00 -0.02
N MET A 140 20.43 -0.11 0.61
CA MET A 140 20.84 -1.45 0.17
C MET A 140 19.94 -2.06 -0.94
N ASN A 141 18.66 -1.68 -1.01
CA ASN A 141 17.66 -2.39 -1.84
C ASN A 141 16.96 -1.54 -2.90
N TRP A 142 16.86 -0.23 -2.71
CA TRP A 142 15.91 0.59 -3.50
C TRP A 142 16.62 1.71 -4.27
N ALA A 143 17.43 2.51 -3.58
CA ALA A 143 18.10 3.66 -4.16
C ALA A 143 19.14 3.31 -5.24
N PRO A 144 19.98 2.25 -5.10
CA PRO A 144 21.00 1.94 -6.10
C PRO A 144 20.43 1.71 -7.50
N LYS A 145 19.31 0.98 -7.63
CA LYS A 145 18.63 0.78 -8.93
C LYS A 145 18.23 2.11 -9.57
N ALA A 146 17.61 3.00 -8.80
CA ALA A 146 17.20 4.30 -9.30
C ALA A 146 18.39 5.14 -9.76
N ILE A 147 19.49 5.15 -8.99
CA ILE A 147 20.72 5.88 -9.33
C ILE A 147 21.34 5.33 -10.62
N VAL A 148 21.46 4.01 -10.73
CA VAL A 148 22.01 3.35 -11.93
C VAL A 148 21.17 3.70 -13.17
N TRP A 149 19.84 3.55 -13.09
CA TRP A 149 18.95 3.89 -14.21
C TRP A 149 18.95 5.38 -14.55
N TYR A 150 19.13 6.26 -13.56
CA TYR A 150 19.28 7.69 -13.78
C TYR A 150 20.54 8.00 -14.60
N HIS A 151 21.69 7.42 -14.26
CA HIS A 151 22.94 7.70 -14.97
C HIS A 151 22.99 7.08 -16.37
N HIS A 152 22.38 5.92 -16.57
CA HIS A 152 22.31 5.28 -17.90
C HIS A 152 21.19 5.80 -18.78
N GLN A 153 20.19 6.48 -18.21
CA GLN A 153 18.97 6.87 -18.92
C GLN A 153 18.26 5.66 -19.56
N GLU A 154 18.39 4.47 -18.96
CA GLU A 154 17.85 3.19 -19.40
C GLU A 154 17.64 2.28 -18.17
N LEU A 155 16.64 1.40 -18.21
CA LEU A 155 16.37 0.40 -17.17
C LEU A 155 17.28 -0.82 -17.31
N VAL A 156 18.60 -0.61 -17.20
CA VAL A 156 19.60 -1.68 -17.26
C VAL A 156 19.31 -2.80 -16.23
N PRO A 157 19.61 -4.08 -16.56
CA PRO A 157 19.21 -5.21 -15.75
C PRO A 157 20.01 -5.33 -14.44
N PHE A 158 19.30 -5.77 -13.39
CA PHE A 158 19.90 -6.21 -12.13
C PHE A 158 19.80 -7.73 -12.03
N VAL A 159 20.94 -8.39 -11.87
CA VAL A 159 21.07 -9.85 -11.86
C VAL A 159 21.45 -10.35 -10.47
N SER A 160 21.36 -11.67 -10.26
CA SER A 160 21.83 -12.27 -9.01
C SER A 160 23.36 -12.20 -8.90
N PRO A 161 23.91 -12.12 -7.68
CA PRO A 161 25.35 -12.19 -7.45
C PRO A 161 26.01 -13.45 -8.02
N ASP A 162 25.29 -14.57 -8.10
CA ASP A 162 25.82 -15.84 -8.63
C ASP A 162 25.96 -15.83 -10.16
N VAL A 163 25.09 -15.10 -10.85
CA VAL A 163 25.11 -14.99 -12.31
C VAL A 163 26.09 -13.91 -12.76
N TRP A 164 26.27 -12.86 -11.97
CA TRP A 164 27.05 -11.67 -12.32
C TRP A 164 28.49 -11.96 -12.81
N PRO A 165 29.30 -12.84 -12.18
CA PRO A 165 30.65 -13.17 -12.67
C PRO A 165 30.67 -13.86 -14.04
N ASN A 166 29.54 -14.46 -14.43
CA ASN A 166 29.40 -15.25 -15.64
C ASN A 166 28.72 -14.49 -16.78
N VAL A 167 28.33 -13.23 -16.58
CA VAL A 167 27.78 -12.37 -17.64
C VAL A 167 28.92 -12.04 -18.62
N LYS A 168 28.94 -12.73 -19.77
CA LYS A 168 29.94 -12.53 -20.84
C LYS A 168 29.47 -11.42 -21.81
N GLY A 169 30.36 -10.50 -22.17
CA GLY A 169 30.14 -9.52 -23.24
C GLY A 169 29.81 -8.09 -22.77
N SER A 170 29.40 -7.23 -23.71
CA SER A 170 29.10 -5.80 -23.52
C SER A 170 27.75 -5.50 -22.86
N SER A 171 27.02 -6.53 -22.39
CA SER A 171 25.71 -6.36 -21.74
C SER A 171 25.89 -5.89 -20.29
N LEU A 172 25.86 -4.56 -20.10
CA LEU A 172 26.01 -3.93 -18.80
C LEU A 172 24.94 -4.42 -17.82
N SER A 173 25.38 -5.08 -16.73
CA SER A 173 24.51 -5.67 -15.71
C SER A 173 25.00 -5.33 -14.31
N TYR A 174 24.07 -5.08 -13.40
CA TYR A 174 24.36 -4.67 -12.03
C TYR A 174 23.86 -5.69 -11.00
N VAL A 175 24.38 -5.57 -9.78
CA VAL A 175 23.93 -6.32 -8.61
C VAL A 175 23.48 -5.34 -7.53
N ASP A 176 22.62 -5.78 -6.62
CA ASP A 176 22.18 -5.01 -5.46
C ASP A 176 23.02 -5.30 -4.21
N GLY A 177 22.93 -4.41 -3.21
CA GLY A 177 23.70 -4.51 -1.97
C GLY A 177 23.26 -5.63 -1.02
N THR A 178 22.03 -6.13 -1.13
CA THR A 178 21.51 -7.21 -0.28
C THR A 178 21.30 -8.51 -1.05
N SER A 179 21.54 -9.66 -0.41
CA SER A 179 21.25 -10.98 -0.96
C SER A 179 19.75 -11.11 -1.27
N GLY A 180 19.40 -11.00 -2.56
CA GLY A 180 18.02 -11.08 -3.06
C GLY A 180 17.36 -9.75 -3.43
N GLY A 181 17.99 -8.60 -3.19
CA GLY A 181 17.45 -7.28 -3.58
C GLY A 181 17.25 -7.16 -5.11
N TRP A 182 18.10 -7.83 -5.89
CA TRP A 182 18.02 -7.89 -7.34
C TRP A 182 16.64 -8.33 -7.85
N ASN A 183 15.98 -9.26 -7.15
CA ASN A 183 14.68 -9.82 -7.53
C ASN A 183 13.48 -8.98 -7.05
N TYR A 184 13.71 -7.85 -6.37
CA TYR A 184 12.60 -7.00 -5.95
C TYR A 184 11.94 -6.27 -7.13
N PRO A 185 10.60 -6.12 -7.10
CA PRO A 185 9.87 -5.35 -8.10
C PRO A 185 10.41 -3.92 -8.27
N ALA A 186 10.44 -3.44 -9.51
CA ALA A 186 11.00 -2.14 -9.85
C ALA A 186 10.15 -0.91 -9.40
N GLY A 187 8.98 -1.10 -8.80
CA GLY A 187 8.04 0.02 -8.54
C GLY A 187 8.61 1.10 -7.65
N VAL A 188 9.19 0.73 -6.49
CA VAL A 188 9.75 1.71 -5.54
C VAL A 188 10.96 2.45 -6.12
N PRO A 189 11.95 1.78 -6.74
CA PRO A 189 13.03 2.48 -7.44
C PRO A 189 12.54 3.41 -8.56
N LEU A 190 11.49 3.04 -9.31
CA LEU A 190 10.94 3.90 -10.36
C LEU A 190 10.25 5.16 -9.82
N ILE A 191 9.63 5.09 -8.64
CA ILE A 191 9.08 6.27 -7.95
C ILE A 191 10.21 7.25 -7.62
N GLN A 192 11.35 6.75 -7.14
CA GLN A 192 12.53 7.58 -6.86
C GLN A 192 13.13 8.15 -8.14
N LEU A 193 13.32 7.30 -9.16
CA LEU A 193 13.86 7.67 -10.46
C LEU A 193 13.06 8.80 -11.11
N TRP A 194 11.73 8.76 -11.04
CA TRP A 194 10.87 9.81 -11.59
C TRP A 194 11.22 11.19 -11.03
N ILE A 195 11.48 11.30 -9.72
CA ILE A 195 11.89 12.57 -9.12
C ILE A 195 13.33 12.91 -9.47
N MET A 196 14.25 11.95 -9.52
CA MET A 196 15.63 12.18 -9.96
C MET A 196 15.67 12.79 -11.37
N LEU A 197 14.90 12.22 -12.30
CA LEU A 197 14.76 12.71 -13.67
C LEU A 197 14.21 14.13 -13.72
N GLY A 198 13.17 14.42 -12.92
CA GLY A 198 12.62 15.79 -12.84
C GLY A 198 13.58 16.78 -12.19
N LEU A 199 14.29 16.37 -11.16
CA LEU A 199 15.24 17.21 -10.46
C LEU A 199 16.50 17.50 -11.28
N GLY A 200 16.90 16.55 -12.13
CA GLY A 200 18.19 16.55 -12.81
C GLY A 200 19.35 16.22 -11.88
N ALA A 201 19.10 15.49 -10.77
CA ALA A 201 20.12 15.08 -9.82
C ALA A 201 19.74 13.75 -9.13
N SER A 202 20.74 12.93 -8.80
CA SER A 202 20.59 11.65 -8.10
C SER A 202 21.00 11.70 -6.62
N ASP A 203 21.66 12.77 -6.20
CA ASP A 203 22.35 12.93 -4.91
C ASP A 203 21.74 14.03 -4.01
N HIS A 204 20.46 14.35 -4.22
CA HIS A 204 19.78 15.42 -3.47
C HIS A 204 18.59 14.90 -2.65
N THR A 205 18.39 15.39 -1.43
CA THR A 205 17.34 14.88 -0.50
C THR A 205 15.91 15.08 -1.01
N LEU A 206 15.68 16.08 -1.86
CA LEU A 206 14.35 16.31 -2.45
C LEU A 206 13.85 15.18 -3.35
N ILE A 207 14.71 14.26 -3.80
CA ILE A 207 14.26 13.06 -4.53
C ILE A 207 13.34 12.17 -3.70
N TYR A 208 13.32 12.37 -2.38
CA TYR A 208 12.51 11.62 -1.42
C TYR A 208 11.16 12.24 -1.09
N LEU A 209 10.80 13.40 -1.67
CA LEU A 209 9.48 14.02 -1.46
C LEU A 209 8.28 13.06 -1.60
N PRO A 210 8.30 12.04 -2.50
CA PRO A 210 7.19 11.10 -2.58
C PRO A 210 6.84 10.36 -1.29
N TRP A 211 7.83 10.10 -0.43
CA TRP A 211 7.63 9.47 0.89
C TRP A 211 6.94 10.39 1.89
N LEU A 212 7.12 11.71 1.77
CA LEU A 212 6.34 12.69 2.54
C LEU A 212 4.90 12.74 2.06
N LEU A 213 4.67 12.65 0.75
CA LEU A 213 3.37 12.90 0.12
C LEU A 213 2.44 11.69 0.14
N VAL A 214 2.98 10.47 0.20
CA VAL A 214 2.18 9.24 0.21
C VAL A 214 1.29 9.12 1.45
N THR A 215 1.73 9.63 2.60
CA THR A 215 0.97 9.53 3.84
C THR A 215 -0.19 10.53 3.92
N PRO A 216 -0.06 11.84 3.58
CA PRO A 216 -1.20 12.72 3.42
C PRO A 216 -2.18 12.21 2.37
N ALA A 217 -1.70 11.66 1.26
CA ALA A 217 -2.55 11.04 0.25
C ALA A 217 -3.37 9.88 0.85
N LEU A 218 -2.74 8.99 1.62
CA LEU A 218 -3.45 7.94 2.35
C LEU A 218 -4.45 8.50 3.37
N GLY A 219 -4.10 9.59 4.07
CA GLY A 219 -5.00 10.30 4.98
C GLY A 219 -6.24 10.88 4.28
N LEU A 220 -6.07 11.49 3.10
CA LEU A 220 -7.17 11.97 2.27
C LEU A 220 -8.06 10.82 1.81
N ALA A 221 -7.47 9.70 1.39
CA ALA A 221 -8.22 8.50 1.01
C ALA A 221 -9.01 7.94 2.21
N LEU A 222 -8.39 7.81 3.38
CA LEU A 222 -9.03 7.37 4.62
C LEU A 222 -10.19 8.29 4.99
N TYR A 223 -9.96 9.61 5.05
CA TYR A 223 -10.99 10.60 5.33
C TYR A 223 -12.16 10.47 4.34
N GLY A 224 -11.85 10.40 3.04
CA GLY A 224 -12.84 10.31 1.98
C GLY A 224 -13.73 9.09 2.12
N HIS A 225 -13.16 7.91 2.37
CA HIS A 225 -13.92 6.69 2.58
C HIS A 225 -14.72 6.71 3.89
N LEU A 226 -14.15 7.19 5.01
CA LEU A 226 -14.89 7.32 6.27
C LEU A 226 -16.11 8.25 6.10
N ARG A 227 -15.93 9.40 5.44
CA ARG A 227 -17.02 10.34 5.16
C ARG A 227 -18.08 9.75 4.23
N LEU A 228 -17.66 8.99 3.21
CA LEU A 228 -18.58 8.30 2.31
C LEU A 228 -19.47 7.28 3.05
N HIS A 229 -18.94 6.66 4.12
CA HIS A 229 -19.67 5.73 4.98
C HIS A 229 -20.34 6.40 6.20
N GLY A 230 -20.53 7.72 6.16
CA GLY A 230 -21.30 8.46 7.15
C GLY A 230 -20.59 8.72 8.49
N VAL A 231 -19.29 8.45 8.59
CA VAL A 231 -18.51 8.73 9.81
C VAL A 231 -18.39 10.24 10.02
N SER A 232 -18.72 10.75 11.21
CA SER A 232 -18.70 12.20 11.49
C SER A 232 -17.35 12.84 11.20
N ILE A 233 -17.33 14.14 10.89
CA ILE A 233 -16.09 14.88 10.57
C ILE A 233 -15.05 14.75 11.69
N PRO A 234 -15.37 14.99 12.98
CA PRO A 234 -14.36 14.89 14.04
C PRO A 234 -13.76 13.49 14.14
N LEU A 235 -14.57 12.44 13.99
CA LEU A 235 -14.11 11.06 14.06
C LEU A 235 -13.28 10.67 12.82
N ALA A 236 -13.65 11.15 11.63
CA ALA A 236 -12.88 10.93 10.42
C ALA A 236 -11.51 11.63 10.49
N VAL A 237 -11.46 12.87 11.00
CA VAL A 237 -10.21 13.61 11.24
C VAL A 237 -9.39 12.96 12.33
N PHE A 238 -10.02 12.48 13.41
CA PHE A 238 -9.34 11.67 14.42
C PHE A 238 -8.70 10.42 13.82
N GLY A 239 -9.39 9.69 12.94
CA GLY A 239 -8.81 8.56 12.22
C GLY A 239 -7.58 8.94 11.41
N CYS A 240 -7.64 10.09 10.72
CA CYS A 240 -6.47 10.61 9.98
C CYS A 240 -5.33 10.96 10.93
N TYR A 241 -5.59 11.68 12.02
CA TYR A 241 -4.59 12.00 13.04
C TYR A 241 -3.97 10.72 13.64
N ALA A 242 -4.81 9.74 14.00
CA ALA A 242 -4.38 8.49 14.59
C ALA A 242 -3.51 7.65 13.65
N LEU A 243 -3.73 7.73 12.32
CA LEU A 243 -2.88 7.07 11.33
C LEU A 243 -1.59 7.85 11.05
N LEU A 244 -1.73 9.14 10.77
CA LEU A 244 -0.64 10.01 10.30
C LEU A 244 0.33 10.41 11.42
N ASN A 245 -0.03 10.20 12.68
CA ASN A 245 0.81 10.51 13.82
C ASN A 245 1.39 9.26 14.51
N LEU A 246 1.34 8.09 13.86
CA LEU A 246 2.00 6.90 14.40
C LEU A 246 3.53 7.02 14.27
N PRO A 247 4.29 6.81 15.35
CA PRO A 247 5.75 6.90 15.31
C PRO A 247 6.38 6.05 14.21
N TYR A 248 5.89 4.83 14.02
CA TYR A 248 6.45 3.92 13.02
C TYR A 248 6.04 4.24 11.57
N VAL A 249 4.90 4.91 11.36
CA VAL A 249 4.58 5.48 10.03
C VAL A 249 5.53 6.64 9.75
N ASN A 250 5.74 7.51 10.76
CA ASN A 250 6.57 8.69 10.65
C ASN A 250 8.05 8.37 10.41
N VAL A 251 8.58 7.29 10.98
CA VAL A 251 9.98 6.89 10.72
C VAL A 251 10.20 6.48 9.26
N HIS A 252 9.19 5.94 8.56
CA HIS A 252 9.29 5.60 7.13
C HIS A 252 9.26 6.84 6.22
N ILE A 253 8.81 7.98 6.74
CA ILE A 253 8.91 9.28 6.09
C ILE A 253 10.29 9.89 6.37
N ALA A 254 10.71 9.88 7.64
CA ALA A 254 12.00 10.45 8.05
C ALA A 254 13.21 9.71 7.45
N LEU A 255 13.15 8.38 7.39
CA LEU A 255 14.17 7.51 6.77
C LEU A 255 13.78 7.16 5.33
N ALA A 256 13.31 8.14 4.56
CA ALA A 256 12.71 7.93 3.24
C ALA A 256 13.50 6.97 2.32
N GLY A 257 12.79 6.34 1.40
CA GLY A 257 13.33 5.32 0.49
C GLY A 257 12.77 3.91 0.73
N TYR A 258 12.07 3.68 1.85
CA TYR A 258 11.55 2.36 2.21
C TYR A 258 10.32 1.97 1.37
N ALA A 259 10.23 0.69 1.01
CA ALA A 259 9.11 0.14 0.25
C ALA A 259 7.83 -0.09 1.08
N ASP A 260 7.96 -0.32 2.39
CA ASP A 260 6.84 -0.80 3.23
C ASP A 260 5.70 0.22 3.34
N ILE A 261 6.01 1.51 3.35
CA ILE A 261 5.01 2.60 3.39
C ILE A 261 4.14 2.63 2.14
N TRP A 262 4.70 2.27 0.99
CA TRP A 262 3.98 2.19 -0.28
C TRP A 262 3.03 1.01 -0.31
N VAL A 263 3.48 -0.16 0.17
CA VAL A 263 2.63 -1.35 0.29
C VAL A 263 1.50 -1.09 1.29
N MET A 264 1.79 -0.47 2.44
CA MET A 264 0.79 -0.02 3.40
C MET A 264 -0.27 0.87 2.74
N ALA A 265 0.16 1.89 2.00
CA ALA A 265 -0.76 2.86 1.41
C ALA A 265 -1.63 2.23 0.30
N ALA A 266 -1.02 1.45 -0.61
CA ALA A 266 -1.73 0.77 -1.68
C ALA A 266 -2.70 -0.29 -1.13
N PHE A 267 -2.27 -1.13 -0.18
CA PHE A 267 -3.13 -2.14 0.43
C PHE A 267 -4.27 -1.50 1.23
N GLY A 268 -3.99 -0.47 2.03
CA GLY A 268 -5.02 0.28 2.76
C GLY A 268 -6.08 0.88 1.83
N CYS A 269 -5.66 1.61 0.79
CA CYS A 269 -6.56 2.19 -0.20
C CYS A 269 -7.38 1.13 -0.94
N SER A 270 -6.75 -0.01 -1.26
CA SER A 270 -7.41 -1.16 -1.86
C SER A 270 -8.53 -1.70 -0.98
N VAL A 271 -8.28 -1.88 0.32
CA VAL A 271 -9.29 -2.37 1.28
C VAL A 271 -10.41 -1.35 1.48
N PHE A 272 -10.11 -0.05 1.54
CA PHE A 272 -11.14 0.99 1.66
C PHE A 272 -12.08 1.00 0.44
N ALA A 273 -11.52 0.90 -0.76
CA ALA A 273 -12.27 0.80 -2.00
C ALA A 273 -13.08 -0.51 -2.08
N LEU A 274 -12.49 -1.64 -1.68
CA LEU A 274 -13.17 -2.93 -1.64
C LEU A 274 -14.35 -2.96 -0.67
N HIS A 275 -14.18 -2.38 0.52
CA HIS A 275 -15.28 -2.19 1.47
C HIS A 275 -16.41 -1.37 0.84
N THR A 276 -16.05 -0.27 0.16
CA THR A 276 -17.02 0.60 -0.51
C THR A 276 -17.75 -0.12 -1.65
N TRP A 277 -17.05 -0.95 -2.43
CA TRP A 277 -17.66 -1.85 -3.39
C TRP A 277 -18.65 -2.81 -2.71
N ASN A 278 -18.26 -3.45 -1.60
CA ASN A 278 -19.11 -4.44 -0.94
C ASN A 278 -20.43 -3.83 -0.45
N GLU A 279 -20.38 -2.62 0.10
CA GLU A 279 -21.55 -1.90 0.62
C GLU A 279 -22.41 -1.27 -0.48
N LEU A 280 -21.79 -0.65 -1.48
CA LEU A 280 -22.51 0.15 -2.49
C LEU A 280 -22.77 -0.60 -3.80
N ARG A 281 -22.02 -1.68 -4.06
CA ARG A 281 -22.03 -2.45 -5.32
C ARG A 281 -21.83 -1.60 -6.58
N HIS A 282 -21.10 -0.51 -6.44
CA HIS A 282 -20.70 0.36 -7.54
C HIS A 282 -19.34 -0.09 -8.10
N TRP A 283 -19.32 -0.66 -9.31
CA TRP A 283 -18.12 -1.26 -9.91
C TRP A 283 -16.90 -0.33 -10.00
N PRO A 284 -17.01 1.02 -10.10
CA PRO A 284 -15.82 1.88 -10.09
C PRO A 284 -14.95 1.70 -8.85
N TYR A 285 -15.55 1.39 -7.71
CA TYR A 285 -14.82 1.09 -6.47
C TYR A 285 -14.16 -0.30 -6.49
N ALA A 286 -14.75 -1.28 -7.18
CA ALA A 286 -14.10 -2.57 -7.40
C ALA A 286 -12.88 -2.41 -8.31
N ALA A 287 -13.02 -1.69 -9.42
CA ALA A 287 -11.91 -1.41 -10.32
C ALA A 287 -10.78 -0.66 -9.60
N LEU A 288 -11.12 0.36 -8.80
CA LEU A 288 -10.15 1.10 -8.00
C LEU A 288 -9.44 0.20 -6.97
N ALA A 289 -10.18 -0.68 -6.28
CA ALA A 289 -9.58 -1.66 -5.37
C ALA A 289 -8.60 -2.58 -6.10
N LEU A 290 -8.99 -3.13 -7.26
CA LEU A 290 -8.13 -4.02 -8.04
C LEU A 290 -6.89 -3.31 -8.60
N VAL A 291 -6.99 -2.04 -9.01
CA VAL A 291 -5.84 -1.23 -9.42
C VAL A 291 -4.86 -1.05 -8.27
N MET A 292 -5.34 -0.77 -7.06
CA MET A 292 -4.49 -0.61 -5.87
C MET A 292 -3.88 -1.95 -5.43
N ALA A 293 -4.65 -3.05 -5.50
CA ALA A 293 -4.13 -4.39 -5.26
C ALA A 293 -3.04 -4.79 -6.27
N PHE A 294 -3.20 -4.40 -7.53
CA PHE A 294 -2.20 -4.62 -8.56
C PHE A 294 -0.97 -3.75 -8.32
N MET A 295 -1.13 -2.49 -7.89
CA MET A 295 0.00 -1.67 -7.47
C MET A 295 0.82 -2.35 -6.36
N CYS A 296 0.20 -3.00 -5.37
CA CYS A 296 0.92 -3.73 -4.31
C CYS A 296 1.94 -4.73 -4.87
N THR A 297 1.59 -5.48 -5.93
CA THR A 297 2.46 -6.50 -6.51
C THR A 297 3.72 -5.92 -7.17
N HIS A 298 3.69 -4.64 -7.52
CA HIS A 298 4.79 -3.93 -8.15
C HIS A 298 5.75 -3.25 -7.17
N LEU A 299 5.45 -3.26 -5.86
CA LEU A 299 6.20 -2.47 -4.87
C LEU A 299 7.22 -3.31 -4.09
N LYS A 300 6.84 -4.50 -3.64
CA LYS A 300 7.65 -5.38 -2.79
C LYS A 300 7.12 -6.81 -2.86
N VAL A 301 7.95 -7.82 -2.56
CA VAL A 301 7.51 -9.23 -2.54
C VAL A 301 6.30 -9.47 -1.62
N PRO A 302 6.24 -9.00 -0.36
CA PRO A 302 5.03 -9.13 0.46
C PRO A 302 3.79 -8.45 -0.15
N GLY A 303 4.00 -7.46 -1.01
CA GLY A 303 2.92 -6.80 -1.77
C GLY A 303 2.18 -7.74 -2.72
N LEU A 304 2.81 -8.82 -3.20
CA LEU A 304 2.14 -9.89 -3.93
C LEU A 304 1.05 -10.54 -3.08
N ILE A 305 1.37 -10.89 -1.84
CA ILE A 305 0.43 -11.50 -0.89
C ILE A 305 -0.65 -10.52 -0.49
N MET A 306 -0.30 -9.25 -0.23
CA MET A 306 -1.28 -8.21 0.10
C MET A 306 -2.29 -8.00 -1.05
N GLY A 307 -1.81 -7.95 -2.30
CA GLY A 307 -2.67 -7.89 -3.48
C GLY A 307 -3.57 -9.12 -3.61
N ALA A 308 -3.01 -10.33 -3.41
CA ALA A 308 -3.76 -11.57 -3.46
C ALA A 308 -4.87 -11.64 -2.41
N ILE A 309 -4.62 -11.18 -1.18
CA ILE A 309 -5.65 -11.10 -0.12
C ILE A 309 -6.85 -10.26 -0.61
N VAL A 310 -6.61 -9.09 -1.21
CA VAL A 310 -7.70 -8.24 -1.72
C VAL A 310 -8.46 -8.96 -2.84
N VAL A 311 -7.75 -9.56 -3.81
CA VAL A 311 -8.39 -10.27 -4.93
C VAL A 311 -9.26 -11.42 -4.42
N LEU A 312 -8.77 -12.22 -3.47
CA LEU A 312 -9.55 -13.31 -2.88
C LEU A 312 -10.81 -12.82 -2.18
N ILE A 313 -10.72 -11.72 -1.41
CA ILE A 313 -11.89 -11.12 -0.76
C ILE A 313 -12.85 -10.55 -1.81
N PHE A 314 -12.34 -9.90 -2.86
CA PHE A 314 -13.17 -9.42 -3.96
C PHE A 314 -13.94 -10.57 -4.62
N LEU A 315 -13.26 -11.66 -4.99
CA LEU A 315 -13.89 -12.85 -5.56
C LEU A 315 -14.93 -13.44 -4.59
N SER A 316 -14.64 -13.50 -3.29
CA SER A 316 -15.61 -13.94 -2.30
C SER A 316 -16.82 -13.02 -2.17
N THR A 317 -16.71 -11.74 -2.57
CA THR A 317 -17.87 -10.82 -2.60
C THR A 317 -18.74 -10.97 -3.85
N LEU A 318 -18.23 -11.60 -4.92
CA LEU A 318 -18.98 -11.89 -6.14
C LEU A 318 -19.85 -13.13 -5.99
N ILE A 319 -19.41 -14.06 -5.14
CA ILE A 319 -20.10 -15.32 -4.88
C ILE A 319 -20.85 -15.15 -3.56
N THR A 320 -22.17 -15.31 -3.57
CA THR A 320 -22.95 -15.54 -2.34
C THR A 320 -23.22 -17.04 -2.23
N PRO A 321 -22.25 -17.85 -1.75
CA PRO A 321 -22.46 -19.27 -1.63
C PRO A 321 -23.61 -19.52 -0.64
N SER A 322 -24.48 -20.47 -0.97
CA SER A 322 -25.44 -20.98 0.01
C SER A 322 -24.67 -21.52 1.22
N ARG A 323 -25.29 -21.55 2.41
CA ARG A 323 -24.64 -22.11 3.62
C ARG A 323 -24.04 -23.50 3.39
N LYS A 324 -24.71 -24.32 2.57
CA LYS A 324 -24.24 -25.64 2.13
C LYS A 324 -22.99 -25.54 1.25
N ALA A 325 -22.98 -24.64 0.27
CA ALA A 325 -21.81 -24.40 -0.58
C ALA A 325 -20.62 -23.86 0.22
N THR A 326 -20.85 -22.98 1.21
CA THR A 326 -19.79 -22.51 2.11
C THR A 326 -19.21 -23.65 2.95
N LEU A 327 -20.07 -24.50 3.52
CA LEU A 327 -19.62 -25.68 4.26
C LEU A 327 -18.85 -26.65 3.36
N LEU A 328 -19.33 -26.90 2.15
CA LEU A 328 -18.63 -27.75 1.17
C LEU A 328 -17.26 -27.16 0.80
N LEU A 329 -17.18 -25.87 0.47
CA LEU A 329 -15.92 -25.20 0.16
C LEU A 329 -14.95 -25.23 1.35
N ALA A 330 -15.45 -25.03 2.57
CA ALA A 330 -14.64 -25.14 3.79
C ALA A 330 -14.17 -26.57 4.03
N SER A 331 -15.01 -27.58 3.81
CA SER A 331 -14.64 -28.99 3.91
C SER A 331 -13.62 -29.39 2.85
N VAL A 332 -13.82 -29.00 1.59
CA VAL A 332 -12.86 -29.26 0.49
C VAL A 332 -11.54 -28.55 0.76
N GLY A 333 -11.58 -27.27 1.18
CA GLY A 333 -10.38 -26.53 1.55
C GLY A 333 -9.65 -27.15 2.75
N GLY A 334 -10.39 -27.60 3.77
CA GLY A 334 -9.85 -28.30 4.93
C GLY A 334 -9.22 -29.64 4.57
N MET A 335 -9.90 -30.44 3.72
CA MET A 335 -9.34 -31.68 3.19
C MET A 335 -8.09 -31.44 2.34
N GLY A 336 -8.09 -30.40 1.51
CA GLY A 336 -6.91 -30.00 0.73
C GLY A 336 -5.74 -29.59 1.63
N ALA A 337 -6.00 -28.82 2.69
CA ALA A 337 -4.98 -28.47 3.68
C ALA A 337 -4.44 -29.71 4.40
N ILE A 338 -5.31 -30.64 4.82
CA ILE A 338 -4.91 -31.92 5.42
C ILE A 338 -4.08 -32.74 4.43
N TYR A 339 -4.48 -32.83 3.16
CA TYR A 339 -3.73 -33.54 2.13
C TYR A 339 -2.33 -32.92 1.92
N ILE A 340 -2.23 -31.60 1.84
CA ILE A 340 -0.95 -30.89 1.76
C ILE A 340 -0.08 -31.19 2.99
N LEU A 341 -0.66 -31.23 4.19
CA LEU A 341 0.08 -31.52 5.41
C LEU A 341 0.56 -32.97 5.51
N LEU A 342 -0.22 -33.93 5.02
CA LEU A 342 0.09 -35.37 5.13
C LEU A 342 0.91 -35.91 3.96
N VAL A 343 0.61 -35.47 2.74
CA VAL A 343 1.18 -36.01 1.49
C VAL A 343 2.11 -35.00 0.84
N GLY A 344 1.77 -33.71 0.91
CA GLY A 344 2.45 -32.66 0.17
C GLY A 344 2.03 -32.61 -1.30
N ILE A 345 2.37 -31.50 -1.95
CA ILE A 345 2.18 -31.23 -3.37
C ILE A 345 3.52 -30.76 -3.91
N ASP A 346 3.98 -31.35 -5.01
CA ASP A 346 5.10 -30.87 -5.81
C ASP A 346 4.67 -30.88 -7.27
N VAL A 347 4.43 -29.68 -7.81
CA VAL A 347 3.94 -29.50 -9.17
C VAL A 347 4.77 -28.42 -9.85
N VAL A 348 5.28 -28.75 -11.04
CA VAL A 348 5.90 -27.78 -11.94
C VAL A 348 4.82 -27.22 -12.86
N VAL A 349 4.48 -25.95 -12.67
CA VAL A 349 3.51 -25.26 -13.53
C VAL A 349 4.27 -24.57 -14.66
N PRO A 350 3.92 -24.82 -15.94
CA PRO A 350 4.54 -24.13 -17.06
C PRO A 350 4.50 -22.61 -16.87
N VAL A 351 5.61 -21.92 -17.17
CA VAL A 351 5.79 -20.46 -17.03
C VAL A 351 5.85 -19.94 -15.58
N LEU A 352 5.08 -20.52 -14.66
CA LEU A 352 5.10 -20.09 -13.26
C LEU A 352 6.28 -20.69 -12.50
N GLY A 353 6.68 -21.93 -12.77
CA GLY A 353 7.77 -22.62 -12.07
C GLY A 353 7.25 -23.64 -11.07
N GLN A 354 8.15 -24.08 -10.18
CA GLN A 354 7.85 -25.14 -9.21
C GLN A 354 7.04 -24.61 -8.02
N ILE A 355 5.96 -25.32 -7.67
CA ILE A 355 5.17 -25.12 -6.47
C ILE A 355 5.34 -26.37 -5.61
N VAL A 356 5.96 -26.18 -4.44
CA VAL A 356 6.06 -27.24 -3.42
C VAL A 356 5.33 -26.77 -2.17
N LEU A 357 4.37 -27.55 -1.70
CA LEU A 357 3.67 -27.33 -0.44
C LEU A 357 3.72 -28.65 0.34
N SER A 358 4.47 -28.70 1.44
CA SER A 358 4.54 -29.87 2.32
C SER A 358 4.49 -29.42 3.79
N SER A 359 4.48 -30.39 4.71
CA SER A 359 4.58 -30.13 6.15
C SER A 359 5.85 -29.37 6.55
N ASN A 360 6.94 -29.53 5.78
CA ASN A 360 8.27 -29.03 6.14
C ASN A 360 8.80 -27.98 5.17
N THR A 361 8.18 -27.78 4.01
CA THR A 361 8.71 -26.90 2.96
C THR A 361 7.60 -26.20 2.18
N ILE A 362 7.80 -24.91 1.92
CA ILE A 362 7.03 -24.14 0.94
C ILE A 362 7.99 -23.57 -0.11
N ILE A 363 7.80 -23.96 -1.37
CA ILE A 363 8.40 -23.32 -2.53
C ILE A 363 7.28 -22.69 -3.33
N LEU A 364 7.31 -21.37 -3.45
CA LEU A 364 6.37 -20.63 -4.27
C LEU A 364 7.14 -19.79 -5.28
N PRO A 365 6.78 -19.85 -6.57
CA PRO A 365 7.42 -19.02 -7.57
C PRO A 365 7.32 -17.54 -7.25
N TYR A 366 8.40 -16.81 -7.54
CA TYR A 366 8.53 -15.36 -7.29
C TYR A 366 8.47 -14.94 -5.81
N ILE A 367 8.15 -15.86 -4.87
CA ILE A 367 8.07 -15.58 -3.43
C ILE A 367 9.27 -16.18 -2.70
N GLY A 368 9.66 -17.41 -3.03
CA GLY A 368 10.89 -18.04 -2.51
C GLY A 368 10.70 -19.45 -1.98
N HIS A 369 11.78 -19.96 -1.37
CA HIS A 369 11.87 -21.27 -0.72
C HIS A 369 11.97 -21.08 0.79
N TYR A 370 11.12 -21.77 1.53
CA TYR A 370 11.00 -21.66 2.98
C TYR A 370 10.95 -23.06 3.59
N VAL A 371 11.89 -23.34 4.49
CA VAL A 371 11.82 -24.49 5.39
C VAL A 371 10.91 -24.09 6.55
N LEU A 372 9.94 -24.97 6.86
CA LEU A 372 8.95 -24.74 7.89
C LEU A 372 9.40 -25.33 9.22
N GLU A 373 9.56 -24.46 10.21
CA GLU A 373 9.88 -24.85 11.59
C GLU A 373 9.19 -23.88 12.55
N TYR A 374 8.57 -24.41 13.62
CA TYR A 374 7.88 -23.56 14.59
C TYR A 374 8.86 -22.88 15.55
N HIS A 375 8.78 -21.55 15.64
CA HIS A 375 9.61 -20.72 16.50
C HIS A 375 8.73 -19.91 17.48
N PRO A 376 8.91 -20.08 18.80
CA PRO A 376 8.01 -19.50 19.81
C PRO A 376 8.30 -18.01 20.11
N ILE A 377 8.10 -17.11 19.13
CA ILE A 377 8.43 -15.67 19.23
C ILE A 377 7.39 -14.79 19.94
N HIS A 378 6.52 -15.38 20.76
CA HIS A 378 5.38 -14.70 21.39
C HIS A 378 5.78 -13.47 22.21
N SER A 379 6.90 -13.52 22.93
CA SER A 379 7.42 -12.39 23.71
C SER A 379 7.78 -11.20 22.81
N ALA A 380 8.48 -11.45 21.70
CA ALA A 380 8.87 -10.43 20.73
C ALA A 380 7.63 -9.82 20.03
N VAL A 381 6.62 -10.64 19.72
CA VAL A 381 5.35 -10.17 19.15
C VAL A 381 4.60 -9.29 20.13
N LEU A 382 4.40 -9.73 21.38
CA LEU A 382 3.72 -8.94 22.40
C LEU A 382 4.45 -7.64 22.70
N ASN A 383 5.78 -7.68 22.81
CA ASN A 383 6.59 -6.48 22.99
C ASN A 383 6.46 -5.54 21.78
N THR A 384 6.46 -6.06 20.55
CA THR A 384 6.27 -5.23 19.35
C THR A 384 4.91 -4.54 19.31
N LEU A 385 3.85 -5.23 19.72
CA LEU A 385 2.47 -4.71 19.67
C LEU A 385 2.15 -3.76 20.83
N PHE A 386 2.65 -4.06 22.03
CA PHE A 386 2.22 -3.40 23.27
C PHE A 386 3.37 -2.75 24.07
N GLY A 387 4.59 -3.28 23.98
CA GLY A 387 5.73 -2.75 24.74
C GLY A 387 6.48 -1.61 24.03
N LEU A 388 6.62 -1.68 22.71
CA LEU A 388 7.28 -0.66 21.91
C LEU A 388 6.33 0.51 21.63
N LEU A 389 6.87 1.73 21.65
CA LEU A 389 6.14 2.97 21.38
C LEU A 389 5.78 3.17 19.89
N ASN A 390 5.92 2.14 19.05
CA ASN A 390 5.74 2.21 17.60
C ASN A 390 4.31 2.57 17.19
N TRP A 391 3.32 2.18 18.00
CA TRP A 391 1.90 2.15 17.61
C TRP A 391 0.99 3.03 18.46
N ASN A 392 1.54 3.85 19.35
CA ASN A 392 0.77 4.58 20.37
C ASN A 392 -0.22 3.63 21.07
N LEU A 393 -1.52 3.96 21.07
CA LEU A 393 -2.59 3.16 21.68
C LEU A 393 -3.33 2.26 20.67
N LEU A 394 -2.89 2.15 19.42
CA LEU A 394 -3.69 1.56 18.34
C LEU A 394 -4.09 0.10 18.62
N TRP A 395 -3.14 -0.75 19.02
CA TRP A 395 -3.40 -2.17 19.30
C TRP A 395 -4.32 -2.36 20.52
N TYR A 396 -4.14 -1.54 21.56
CA TYR A 396 -5.04 -1.53 22.72
C TYR A 396 -6.47 -1.18 22.33
N LEU A 397 -6.65 -0.15 21.50
CA LEU A 397 -7.97 0.26 21.01
C LEU A 397 -8.63 -0.82 20.14
N LEU A 398 -7.84 -1.51 19.31
CA LEU A 398 -8.34 -2.64 18.52
C LEU A 398 -8.84 -3.78 19.42
N VAL A 399 -8.04 -4.20 20.40
CA VAL A 399 -8.43 -5.25 21.36
C VAL A 399 -9.71 -4.86 22.11
N ALA A 400 -9.77 -3.63 22.65
CA ALA A 400 -10.95 -3.13 23.36
C ALA A 400 -12.20 -3.15 22.46
N LEU A 401 -12.08 -2.72 21.20
CA LEU A 401 -13.18 -2.77 20.24
C LEU A 401 -13.64 -4.19 19.96
N LEU A 402 -12.71 -5.14 19.77
CA LEU A 402 -13.03 -6.54 19.53
C LEU A 402 -13.77 -7.16 20.72
N VAL A 403 -13.33 -6.88 21.95
CA VAL A 403 -14.01 -7.33 23.18
C VAL A 403 -15.42 -6.74 23.28
N VAL A 404 -15.59 -5.44 23.01
CA VAL A 404 -16.93 -4.80 23.03
C VAL A 404 -17.86 -5.41 21.97
N LYS A 405 -17.35 -5.69 20.76
CA LYS A 405 -18.14 -6.35 19.71
C LYS A 405 -18.48 -7.80 20.06
N ALA A 406 -17.54 -8.52 20.68
CA ALA A 406 -17.75 -9.87 21.19
C ALA A 406 -18.87 -9.91 22.24
N GLY A 407 -18.80 -9.05 23.26
CA GLY A 407 -19.82 -8.94 24.31
C GLY A 407 -21.20 -8.52 23.78
N ARG A 408 -21.27 -7.89 22.60
CA ARG A 408 -22.52 -7.54 21.91
C ARG A 408 -23.01 -8.61 20.92
N GLY A 409 -22.44 -9.82 20.93
CA GLY A 409 -22.85 -10.91 20.06
C GLY A 409 -22.59 -10.68 18.56
N HIS A 410 -21.74 -9.72 18.18
CA HIS A 410 -21.45 -9.42 16.78
C HIS A 410 -20.47 -10.41 16.13
N ILE A 411 -19.96 -11.39 16.88
CA ILE A 411 -19.07 -12.46 16.38
C ILE A 411 -19.77 -13.38 15.38
N THR A 412 -21.09 -13.54 15.46
CA THR A 412 -21.85 -14.49 14.63
C THR A 412 -22.17 -13.94 13.23
N ARG A 413 -21.87 -12.68 12.94
CA ARG A 413 -22.10 -12.07 11.62
C ARG A 413 -20.95 -12.37 10.68
N ALA A 414 -21.27 -12.48 9.38
CA ALA A 414 -20.25 -12.60 8.34
C ALA A 414 -19.23 -11.45 8.47
N PRO A 415 -17.92 -11.73 8.44
CA PRO A 415 -16.89 -10.71 8.62
C PRO A 415 -16.90 -9.72 7.47
N SER A 416 -16.71 -8.43 7.77
CA SER A 416 -16.61 -7.40 6.75
C SER A 416 -15.29 -7.51 5.98
N PRO A 417 -15.19 -6.99 4.73
CA PRO A 417 -13.98 -7.10 3.91
C PRO A 417 -12.70 -6.60 4.61
N GLU A 418 -12.79 -5.53 5.39
CA GLU A 418 -11.68 -4.99 6.16
C GLU A 418 -11.23 -5.92 7.30
N LEU A 419 -12.16 -6.64 7.94
CA LEU A 419 -11.82 -7.63 8.96
C LEU A 419 -11.19 -8.87 8.31
N LEU A 420 -11.70 -9.32 7.16
CA LEU A 420 -11.09 -10.40 6.39
C LEU A 420 -9.67 -10.03 5.94
N ALA A 421 -9.46 -8.80 5.46
CA ALA A 421 -8.15 -8.31 5.06
C ALA A 421 -7.19 -8.23 6.25
N LEU A 422 -7.65 -7.73 7.40
CA LEU A 422 -6.86 -7.69 8.63
C LEU A 422 -6.47 -9.10 9.09
N THR A 423 -7.43 -10.02 9.17
CA THR A 423 -7.18 -11.41 9.56
C THR A 423 -6.23 -12.09 8.58
N GLY A 424 -6.42 -11.93 7.27
CA GLY A 424 -5.53 -12.47 6.25
C GLY A 424 -4.11 -11.93 6.36
N THR A 425 -3.98 -10.63 6.65
CA THR A 425 -2.67 -9.99 6.89
C THR A 425 -2.00 -10.57 8.13
N LEU A 426 -2.70 -10.62 9.26
CA LEU A 426 -2.15 -11.15 10.52
C LEU A 426 -1.83 -12.65 10.42
N LEU A 427 -2.64 -13.43 9.71
CA LEU A 427 -2.37 -14.84 9.44
C LEU A 427 -1.11 -15.01 8.59
N PHE A 428 -0.95 -14.20 7.54
CA PHE A 428 0.27 -14.19 6.73
C PHE A 428 1.50 -13.88 7.59
N LEU A 429 1.44 -12.84 8.43
CA LEU A 429 2.56 -12.47 9.30
C LEU A 429 2.85 -13.56 10.34
N PHE A 430 1.81 -14.15 10.92
CA PHE A 430 1.94 -15.29 11.83
C PHE A 430 2.68 -16.44 11.15
N LEU A 431 2.25 -16.86 9.96
CA LEU A 431 2.90 -17.93 9.21
C LEU A 431 4.35 -17.61 8.89
N VAL A 432 4.65 -16.40 8.38
CA VAL A 432 6.02 -16.02 8.03
C VAL A 432 6.94 -16.00 9.23
N TYR A 433 6.55 -15.38 10.35
CA TYR A 433 7.46 -15.15 11.46
C TYR A 433 7.51 -16.30 12.47
N TYR A 434 6.45 -17.10 12.60
CA TYR A 434 6.48 -18.28 13.47
C TYR A 434 6.99 -19.53 12.77
N PHE A 435 6.85 -19.64 11.44
CA PHE A 435 7.14 -20.90 10.75
C PHE A 435 8.30 -20.82 9.77
N THR A 436 9.06 -19.73 9.69
CA THR A 436 10.20 -19.65 8.77
C THR A 436 11.41 -19.04 9.45
N PRO A 437 12.62 -19.12 8.84
CA PRO A 437 13.83 -18.46 9.35
C PRO A 437 13.69 -16.94 9.57
N ARG A 438 12.58 -16.34 9.11
CA ARG A 438 12.27 -14.93 9.35
C ARG A 438 12.04 -14.59 10.83
N TYR A 439 11.83 -15.58 11.69
CA TYR A 439 11.65 -15.39 13.14
C TYR A 439 12.80 -14.58 13.77
N VAL A 440 14.04 -14.74 13.28
CA VAL A 440 15.22 -14.01 13.78
C VAL A 440 15.00 -12.50 13.72
N TRP A 441 14.40 -12.01 12.62
CA TRP A 441 14.11 -10.59 12.44
C TRP A 441 12.85 -10.10 13.18
N ALA A 442 12.09 -11.00 13.79
CA ALA A 442 11.07 -10.64 14.77
C ALA A 442 11.70 -10.49 16.16
N VAL A 443 12.63 -11.38 16.52
CA VAL A 443 13.33 -11.34 17.82
C VAL A 443 14.24 -10.11 17.94
N ASP A 444 14.89 -9.68 16.86
CA ASP A 444 15.72 -8.47 16.84
C ASP A 444 14.93 -7.17 16.57
N TYR A 445 13.60 -7.26 16.40
CA TYR A 445 12.69 -6.16 16.11
C TYR A 445 12.90 -5.42 14.77
N SER A 446 13.72 -5.93 13.86
CA SER A 446 14.11 -5.24 12.63
C SER A 446 13.08 -5.33 11.50
N GLN A 447 12.31 -6.43 11.39
CA GLN A 447 11.35 -6.63 10.29
C GLN A 447 9.89 -6.73 10.75
N LEU A 448 9.60 -7.28 11.94
CA LEU A 448 8.21 -7.52 12.35
C LEU A 448 7.38 -6.23 12.37
N SER A 449 7.92 -5.14 12.92
CA SER A 449 7.23 -3.84 12.94
C SER A 449 6.96 -3.30 11.52
N ARG A 450 7.89 -3.50 10.59
CA ARG A 450 7.73 -3.10 9.17
C ARG A 450 6.61 -3.88 8.50
N ALA A 451 6.51 -5.18 8.76
CA ALA A 451 5.49 -6.02 8.17
C ALA A 451 4.10 -5.78 8.79
N LEU A 452 4.03 -5.46 10.09
CA LEU A 452 2.78 -5.04 10.74
C LEU A 452 2.21 -3.73 10.20
N LEU A 453 3.05 -2.88 9.61
CA LEU A 453 2.66 -1.60 9.02
C LEU A 453 1.52 -1.76 8.00
N TYR A 454 1.46 -2.88 7.27
CA TYR A 454 0.43 -3.13 6.25
C TYR A 454 -0.99 -3.18 6.84
N ALA A 455 -1.15 -3.68 8.07
CA ALA A 455 -2.45 -3.79 8.72
C ALA A 455 -2.98 -2.43 9.25
N ILE A 456 -2.10 -1.44 9.44
CA ILE A 456 -2.39 -0.22 10.19
C ILE A 456 -3.54 0.61 9.59
N PRO A 457 -3.56 0.93 8.27
CA PRO A 457 -4.66 1.72 7.71
C PRO A 457 -6.00 0.99 7.81
N VAL A 458 -5.98 -0.34 7.67
CA VAL A 458 -7.17 -1.20 7.77
C VAL A 458 -7.70 -1.20 9.21
N ILE A 459 -6.84 -1.28 10.21
CA ILE A 459 -7.22 -1.19 11.64
C ILE A 459 -7.88 0.16 11.92
N VAL A 460 -7.23 1.27 11.54
CA VAL A 460 -7.76 2.62 11.79
C VAL A 460 -9.12 2.82 11.12
N PHE A 461 -9.26 2.40 9.87
CA PHE A 461 -10.53 2.46 9.15
C PHE A 461 -11.61 1.63 9.83
N TYR A 462 -11.30 0.37 10.19
CA TYR A 462 -12.23 -0.52 10.87
C TYR A 462 -12.69 0.03 12.22
N VAL A 463 -11.77 0.58 13.02
CA VAL A 463 -12.07 1.16 14.34
C VAL A 463 -12.99 2.37 14.19
N CYS A 464 -12.65 3.33 13.33
CA CYS A 464 -13.43 4.55 13.16
C CYS A 464 -14.83 4.27 12.59
N ARG A 465 -14.93 3.40 11.58
CA ARG A 465 -16.21 3.00 10.98
C ARG A 465 -17.10 2.23 11.94
N SER A 466 -16.52 1.36 12.77
CA SER A 466 -17.29 0.53 13.69
C SER A 466 -17.97 1.34 14.81
N SER A 467 -17.39 2.48 15.17
CA SER A 467 -17.92 3.37 16.20
C SER A 467 -19.23 4.08 15.82
N THR A 468 -19.59 4.12 14.52
CA THR A 468 -20.80 4.80 14.03
C THR A 468 -21.97 3.86 13.76
N SER A 469 -21.78 2.54 13.87
CA SER A 469 -22.81 1.52 13.60
C SER A 469 -23.98 1.47 14.61
N ARG A 470 -24.09 2.42 15.55
CA ARG A 470 -25.27 2.54 16.42
C ARG A 470 -26.37 3.30 15.64
N ASN A 471 -27.42 2.60 15.20
CA ASN A 471 -28.78 3.08 14.84
C ASN A 471 -29.43 2.53 13.55
N LYS A 472 -29.04 1.36 13.03
CA LYS A 472 -29.84 0.67 11.99
C LYS A 472 -30.65 -0.55 12.47
N ALA A 473 -30.64 -0.85 13.77
CA ALA A 473 -31.38 -2.00 14.33
C ALA A 473 -32.77 -1.63 14.90
N THR A 474 -33.24 -0.41 14.67
CA THR A 474 -34.58 0.06 15.09
C THR A 474 -35.24 0.82 13.94
N LYS A 475 -35.54 0.11 12.86
CA LYS A 475 -36.66 0.42 11.96
C LYS A 475 -37.18 -0.88 11.36
#